data_AF-A0A9D9WZV9-F1
#
_entry.id   AF-A0A9D9WZV9-F1
#
_cell.length_a   1.000
_cell.length_b   1.000
_cell.length_c   1.000
_cell.angle_alpha   90.00
_cell.angle_beta   90.00
_cell.angle_gamma   90.00
#
_symmetry.space_group_name_H-M   'P 1'
#
loop_
_entity.id
_entity.type
_entity.pdbx_description
1 polymer ?
#
loop_
_entity_poly.entity_id
_entity_poly.type
_entity_poly.pdbx_seq_one_letter_code
_entity_poly.pdbx_strand_id
1 'polypeptide(L)'
;MPKPIERPLRQPGLARARRPFWLPASNYYVLAAAVAIAFFFLVWGILHDGGDETPWVTAGIGASIILSGAVILRELVLRRARNRYLSEQRHFDRQLRQVYSRIESDRHSDKLTIEQNAEMLRNIERKSRAARTLGKFSAVHREVFELCGEYLGRNELELQNIGTGSPRLGPLRKSRDGVVQYHRFHLMKWAEIESRELTHEAKNRVVLAEKVEAAQSAINVIDAALAYYPNERDLLESRDVVLEMITSIKVSHWVEEAERAAFKGDYNEARSHYRDALFYLGRENVGSEDRTILAEKINREIERLRQLQSREES
;
A
#
# COMPACT_ATOMS: atom_id res chain seq x y z
N MET A 1 -53.94 -13.14 -32.51
CA MET A 1 -52.89 -13.52 -31.54
C MET A 1 -51.82 -12.44 -31.53
N PRO A 2 -51.66 -11.65 -30.45
CA PRO A 2 -50.66 -10.60 -30.38
C PRO A 2 -49.27 -11.17 -30.01
N LYS A 3 -48.23 -10.62 -30.65
CA LYS A 3 -46.81 -10.93 -30.40
C LYS A 3 -46.40 -10.47 -28.98
N PRO A 4 -45.55 -11.23 -28.25
CA PRO A 4 -45.03 -10.77 -26.98
C PRO A 4 -44.05 -9.61 -27.20
N ILE A 5 -44.31 -8.51 -26.51
CA ILE A 5 -43.46 -7.32 -26.47
C ILE A 5 -42.27 -7.63 -25.56
N GLU A 6 -41.08 -7.77 -26.12
CA GLU A 6 -39.84 -7.86 -25.38
C GLU A 6 -39.59 -6.52 -24.67
N ARG A 7 -39.62 -6.54 -23.33
CA ARG A 7 -39.14 -5.43 -22.51
C ARG A 7 -37.61 -5.46 -22.50
N PRO A 8 -36.90 -4.36 -22.81
CA PRO A 8 -35.46 -4.31 -22.63
C PRO A 8 -35.14 -4.40 -21.13
N LEU A 9 -34.32 -5.39 -20.76
CA LEU A 9 -33.76 -5.53 -19.42
C LEU A 9 -32.95 -4.27 -19.11
N ARG A 10 -33.44 -3.50 -18.15
CA ARG A 10 -32.74 -2.39 -17.50
C ARG A 10 -31.38 -2.89 -17.01
N GLN A 11 -30.30 -2.44 -17.65
CA GLN A 11 -28.96 -2.62 -17.12
C GLN A 11 -28.91 -1.93 -15.74
N PRO A 12 -28.53 -2.63 -14.65
CA PRO A 12 -28.21 -1.95 -13.40
C PRO A 12 -26.99 -1.09 -13.68
N GLY A 13 -27.20 0.23 -13.66
CA GLY A 13 -26.14 1.20 -13.87
C GLY A 13 -25.00 0.90 -12.91
N LEU A 14 -23.84 0.60 -13.47
CA LEU A 14 -22.57 0.73 -12.79
C LEU A 14 -22.50 2.18 -12.32
N ALA A 15 -22.90 2.41 -11.07
CA ALA A 15 -22.62 3.65 -10.39
C ALA A 15 -21.11 3.80 -10.44
N ARG A 16 -20.63 4.63 -11.39
CA ARG A 16 -19.25 5.13 -11.40
C ARG A 16 -19.01 5.63 -9.99
N ALA A 17 -18.25 4.87 -9.22
CA ALA A 17 -17.69 5.33 -7.96
C ALA A 17 -16.90 6.58 -8.34
N ARG A 18 -17.53 7.75 -8.15
CA ARG A 18 -16.87 9.03 -8.35
C ARG A 18 -15.72 8.99 -7.36
N ARG A 19 -14.49 8.93 -7.89
CA ARG A 19 -13.30 9.10 -7.08
C ARG A 19 -13.53 10.35 -6.24
N PRO A 20 -13.41 10.29 -4.90
CA PRO A 20 -13.58 11.48 -4.07
C PRO A 20 -12.67 12.55 -4.65
N PHE A 21 -13.25 13.70 -5.00
CA PHE A 21 -12.52 14.85 -5.51
C PHE A 21 -11.61 15.34 -4.39
N TRP A 22 -10.38 14.82 -4.35
CA TRP A 22 -9.35 15.28 -3.44
C TRP A 22 -8.71 16.50 -4.05
N LEU A 23 -8.84 17.64 -3.36
CA LEU A 23 -8.06 18.82 -3.68
C LEU A 23 -6.56 18.46 -3.58
N PRO A 24 -5.73 18.82 -4.58
CA PRO A 24 -4.28 18.76 -4.46
C PRO A 24 -3.84 19.36 -3.12
N ALA A 25 -2.77 18.82 -2.51
CA ALA A 25 -2.33 19.22 -1.18
C ALA A 25 -2.17 20.75 -1.06
N SER A 26 -1.69 21.40 -2.12
CA SER A 26 -1.61 22.86 -2.25
C SER A 26 -2.94 23.58 -2.02
N ASN A 27 -4.02 23.14 -2.69
CA ASN A 27 -5.30 23.84 -2.66
C ASN A 27 -5.98 23.74 -1.28
N TYR A 28 -5.78 22.64 -0.56
CA TYR A 28 -6.31 22.48 0.79
C TYR A 28 -5.64 23.43 1.79
N TYR A 29 -4.31 23.53 1.76
CA TYR A 29 -3.59 24.40 2.68
C TYR A 29 -3.86 25.88 2.39
N VAL A 30 -3.98 26.25 1.11
CA VAL A 30 -4.38 27.61 0.72
C VAL A 30 -5.78 27.95 1.25
N LEU A 31 -6.74 27.04 1.13
CA LEU A 31 -8.09 27.24 1.66
C LEU A 31 -8.09 27.34 3.19
N ALA A 32 -7.38 26.45 3.88
CA ALA A 32 -7.27 26.46 5.34
C ALA A 32 -6.63 27.76 5.86
N ALA A 33 -5.59 28.25 5.18
CA ALA A 33 -4.97 29.54 5.48
C ALA A 33 -5.94 30.70 5.25
N ALA A 34 -6.68 30.70 4.14
CA ALA A 34 -7.68 31.74 3.85
C ALA A 34 -8.79 31.79 4.93
N VAL A 35 -9.27 30.62 5.38
CA VAL A 35 -10.27 30.53 6.46
C VAL A 35 -9.71 31.04 7.79
N ALA A 36 -8.46 30.70 8.13
CA ALA A 36 -7.82 31.17 9.35
C ALA A 36 -7.60 32.69 9.35
N ILE A 37 -7.19 33.25 8.20
CA ILE A 37 -7.04 34.71 8.02
C ILE A 37 -8.39 35.42 8.17
N ALA A 38 -9.43 34.91 7.51
CA ALA A 38 -10.78 35.49 7.61
C ALA A 38 -11.31 35.45 9.06
N PHE A 39 -11.09 34.34 9.76
CA PHE A 39 -11.45 34.20 11.17
C PHE A 39 -10.70 35.19 12.06
N PHE A 40 -9.39 35.37 11.83
CA PHE A 40 -8.57 36.33 12.56
C PHE A 40 -9.15 37.74 12.46
N PHE A 41 -9.43 38.23 11.25
CA PHE A 41 -9.97 39.58 11.05
C PHE A 41 -11.37 39.76 11.63
N LEU A 42 -12.21 38.71 11.58
CA LEU A 42 -13.55 38.75 12.15
C LEU A 42 -13.50 38.87 13.68
N VAL A 43 -12.72 38.02 14.34
CA VAL A 43 -12.57 38.03 15.80
C VAL A 43 -11.90 39.32 16.26
N TRP A 44 -10.84 39.73 15.57
CA TRP A 44 -10.16 41.00 15.85
C TRP A 44 -11.12 42.20 15.76
N GLY A 45 -11.95 42.29 14.70
CA GLY A 45 -12.91 43.38 14.55
C GLY A 45 -13.94 43.45 15.68
N ILE A 46 -14.51 42.30 16.07
CA ILE A 46 -15.49 42.24 17.17
C ILE A 46 -14.87 42.65 18.51
N LEU A 47 -13.66 42.17 18.81
CA LEU A 47 -12.99 42.48 20.08
C LEU A 47 -12.43 43.90 20.12
N HIS A 48 -12.02 44.44 18.97
CA HIS A 48 -11.55 45.82 18.87
C HIS A 48 -12.67 46.81 19.15
N ASP A 49 -13.88 46.57 18.62
CA ASP A 49 -15.07 47.39 18.90
C ASP A 49 -15.56 47.23 20.36
N GLY A 50 -15.23 46.12 21.01
CA GLY A 50 -15.57 45.84 22.41
C GLY A 50 -14.68 46.51 23.46
N GLY A 51 -13.61 47.21 23.05
CA GLY A 51 -12.70 47.91 23.95
C GLY A 51 -11.68 47.04 24.68
N ASP A 52 -11.42 45.83 24.19
CA ASP A 52 -10.38 44.96 24.74
C ASP A 52 -8.98 45.55 24.47
N GLU A 53 -8.08 45.47 25.45
CA GLU A 53 -6.73 46.04 25.33
C GLU A 53 -5.79 45.21 24.43
N THR A 54 -6.11 43.93 24.20
CA THR A 54 -5.26 43.01 23.40
C THR A 54 -6.05 42.09 22.44
N PRO A 55 -6.86 42.65 21.51
CA PRO A 55 -7.75 41.88 20.64
C PRO A 55 -7.00 41.00 19.63
N TRP A 56 -5.76 41.36 19.27
CA TRP A 56 -4.94 40.58 18.34
C TRP A 56 -4.41 39.27 18.95
N VAL A 57 -4.22 39.21 20.27
CA VAL A 57 -3.70 38.01 20.96
C VAL A 57 -4.75 36.91 20.95
N THR A 58 -5.97 37.24 21.35
CA THR A 58 -7.11 36.32 21.38
C THR A 58 -7.49 35.87 19.96
N ALA A 59 -7.52 36.79 19.00
CA ALA A 59 -7.73 36.46 17.58
C ALA A 59 -6.63 35.54 17.02
N GLY A 60 -5.36 35.80 17.36
CA GLY A 60 -4.21 35.00 16.94
C GLY A 60 -4.27 33.57 17.46
N ILE A 61 -4.57 33.39 18.76
CA ILE A 61 -4.72 32.06 19.38
C ILE A 61 -5.84 31.28 18.69
N GLY A 62 -6.99 31.93 18.44
CA GLY A 62 -8.11 31.30 17.76
C GLY A 62 -7.78 30.85 16.33
N ALA A 63 -7.08 31.69 15.56
CA ALA A 63 -6.63 31.34 14.21
C ALA A 63 -5.61 30.18 14.21
N SER A 64 -4.69 30.14 15.18
CA SER A 64 -3.75 29.03 15.34
C SER A 64 -4.45 27.71 15.63
N ILE A 65 -5.47 27.70 16.49
CA ILE A 65 -6.27 26.50 16.79
C ILE A 65 -6.95 25.97 15.52
N ILE A 66 -7.48 26.84 14.67
CA ILE A 66 -8.11 26.46 13.40
C ILE A 66 -7.09 25.82 12.45
N LEU A 67 -5.89 26.40 12.32
CA LEU A 67 -4.83 25.83 11.49
C LEU A 67 -4.37 24.46 11.98
N SER A 68 -4.11 24.32 13.29
CA SER A 68 -3.76 23.03 13.89
C SER A 68 -4.88 22.01 13.72
N GLY A 69 -6.13 22.42 13.91
CA GLY A 69 -7.32 21.60 13.67
C GLY A 69 -7.42 21.13 12.21
N ALA A 70 -7.13 22.00 11.24
CA ALA A 70 -7.16 21.66 9.82
C ALA A 70 -6.08 20.63 9.44
N VAL A 71 -4.89 20.68 10.07
CA VAL A 71 -3.84 19.67 9.86
C VAL A 71 -4.28 18.31 10.44
N ILE A 72 -4.78 18.32 11.68
CA ILE A 72 -5.27 17.09 12.35
C ILE A 72 -6.45 16.49 11.59
N LEU A 73 -7.38 17.32 11.10
CA LEU A 73 -8.53 16.88 10.33
C LEU A 73 -8.09 16.23 9.02
N ARG A 74 -7.12 16.83 8.31
CA ARG A 74 -6.56 16.23 7.09
C ARG A 74 -5.93 14.88 7.37
N GLU A 75 -5.14 14.78 8.43
CA GLU A 75 -4.49 13.54 8.85
C GLU A 75 -5.51 12.46 9.22
N LEU A 76 -6.54 12.80 10.00
CA LEU A 76 -7.63 11.90 10.35
C LEU A 76 -8.43 11.45 9.13
N VAL A 77 -8.74 12.36 8.21
CA VAL A 77 -9.50 12.04 6.99
C VAL A 77 -8.65 11.18 6.05
N LEU A 78 -7.36 11.44 5.91
CA LEU A 78 -6.44 10.60 5.11
C LEU A 78 -6.30 9.20 5.72
N ARG A 79 -6.05 9.11 7.04
CA ARG A 79 -6.01 7.82 7.77
C ARG A 79 -7.33 7.07 7.64
N ARG A 80 -8.46 7.77 7.76
CA ARG A 80 -9.79 7.15 7.67
C ARG A 80 -10.14 6.75 6.24
N ALA A 81 -9.80 7.55 5.24
CA ALA A 81 -9.97 7.22 3.82
C ALA A 81 -9.10 6.02 3.44
N ARG A 82 -7.89 5.92 3.99
CA ARG A 82 -6.98 4.79 3.75
C ARG A 82 -7.39 3.52 4.50
N ASN A 83 -7.79 3.63 5.77
CA ASN A 83 -8.40 2.51 6.49
C ASN A 83 -9.71 2.07 5.85
N ARG A 84 -10.48 3.00 5.26
CA ARG A 84 -11.66 2.69 4.48
C ARG A 84 -11.29 1.97 3.19
N TYR A 85 -10.26 2.42 2.46
CA TYR A 85 -9.75 1.74 1.27
C TYR A 85 -9.21 0.33 1.59
N LEU A 86 -8.44 0.17 2.66
CA LEU A 86 -7.95 -1.13 3.14
C LEU A 86 -9.10 -2.02 3.65
N SER A 87 -10.13 -1.45 4.29
CA SER A 87 -11.32 -2.19 4.70
C SER A 87 -12.19 -2.58 3.52
N GLU A 88 -12.28 -1.73 2.49
CA GLU A 88 -12.98 -1.99 1.23
C GLU A 88 -12.20 -3.03 0.43
N GLN A 89 -10.86 -3.03 0.46
CA GLN A 89 -10.02 -4.06 -0.15
C GLN A 89 -10.16 -5.40 0.59
N ARG A 90 -10.15 -5.42 1.93
CA ARG A 90 -10.43 -6.64 2.71
C ARG A 90 -11.88 -7.11 2.57
N HIS A 91 -12.83 -6.19 2.45
CA HIS A 91 -14.23 -6.50 2.19
C HIS A 91 -14.41 -7.00 0.77
N PHE A 92 -13.66 -6.47 -0.20
CA PHE A 92 -13.61 -6.96 -1.57
C PHE A 92 -12.92 -8.31 -1.66
N ASP A 93 -11.87 -8.59 -0.89
CA ASP A 93 -11.24 -9.93 -0.81
C ASP A 93 -12.17 -10.96 -0.15
N ARG A 94 -12.91 -10.55 0.89
CA ARG A 94 -13.95 -11.38 1.52
C ARG A 94 -15.16 -11.57 0.61
N GLN A 95 -15.59 -10.52 -0.08
CA GLN A 95 -16.65 -10.57 -1.07
C GLN A 95 -16.21 -11.36 -2.28
N LEU A 96 -14.95 -11.31 -2.71
CA LEU A 96 -14.39 -12.18 -3.73
C LEU A 96 -14.43 -13.61 -3.24
N ARG A 97 -13.96 -13.95 -2.03
CA ARG A 97 -14.14 -15.32 -1.48
C ARG A 97 -15.61 -15.76 -1.39
N GLN A 98 -16.52 -14.86 -1.03
CA GLN A 98 -17.96 -15.14 -0.97
C GLN A 98 -18.63 -15.20 -2.35
N VAL A 99 -18.13 -14.45 -3.33
CA VAL A 99 -18.58 -14.44 -4.72
C VAL A 99 -17.95 -15.61 -5.46
N TYR A 100 -16.72 -16.04 -5.15
CA TYR A 100 -16.15 -17.30 -5.61
C TYR A 100 -16.99 -18.46 -5.09
N SER A 101 -17.33 -18.50 -3.80
CA SER A 101 -18.21 -19.55 -3.25
C SER A 101 -19.68 -19.46 -3.67
N ARG A 102 -20.22 -18.27 -4.02
CA ARG A 102 -21.57 -18.12 -4.61
C ARG A 102 -21.62 -18.31 -6.12
N ILE A 103 -20.58 -17.95 -6.87
CA ILE A 103 -20.43 -18.27 -8.29
C ILE A 103 -20.26 -19.78 -8.45
N GLU A 104 -19.55 -20.43 -7.52
CA GLU A 104 -19.47 -21.89 -7.42
C GLU A 104 -20.85 -22.53 -7.22
N SER A 105 -21.81 -21.85 -6.56
CA SER A 105 -23.19 -22.34 -6.44
C SER A 105 -24.15 -21.93 -7.57
N ASP A 106 -23.97 -20.76 -8.20
CA ASP A 106 -24.93 -20.20 -9.20
C ASP A 106 -24.49 -20.36 -10.67
N ARG A 107 -23.20 -20.64 -10.97
CA ARG A 107 -22.72 -20.97 -12.34
C ARG A 107 -22.55 -22.46 -12.60
N HIS A 108 -22.86 -23.32 -11.64
CA HIS A 108 -22.61 -24.76 -11.68
C HIS A 108 -23.55 -25.58 -12.61
N SER A 109 -24.33 -24.94 -13.50
CA SER A 109 -25.22 -25.67 -14.41
C SER A 109 -24.70 -25.86 -15.83
N ASP A 110 -23.72 -25.07 -16.29
CA ASP A 110 -23.24 -25.18 -17.68
C ASP A 110 -21.81 -25.71 -17.75
N LYS A 111 -21.69 -26.94 -18.27
CA LYS A 111 -20.43 -27.61 -18.60
C LYS A 111 -19.58 -26.70 -19.49
N LEU A 112 -18.31 -26.53 -19.16
CA LEU A 112 -17.36 -25.82 -20.02
C LEU A 112 -17.21 -26.55 -21.37
N THR A 113 -17.77 -25.96 -22.43
CA THR A 113 -17.65 -26.51 -23.78
C THR A 113 -16.24 -26.27 -24.33
N ILE A 114 -15.86 -27.01 -25.39
CA ILE A 114 -14.55 -26.83 -26.03
C ILE A 114 -14.44 -25.42 -26.63
N GLU A 115 -15.53 -24.92 -27.20
CA GLU A 115 -15.65 -23.60 -27.81
C GLU A 115 -15.50 -22.50 -26.77
N GLN A 116 -16.19 -22.63 -25.63
CA GLN A 116 -16.07 -21.71 -24.50
C GLN A 116 -14.64 -21.70 -23.94
N ASN A 117 -14.03 -22.88 -23.79
CA ASN A 117 -12.63 -22.99 -23.37
C ASN A 117 -11.70 -22.26 -24.35
N ALA A 118 -11.86 -22.47 -25.65
CA ALA A 118 -11.06 -21.80 -26.68
C ALA A 118 -11.27 -20.29 -26.70
N GLU A 119 -12.48 -19.80 -26.45
CA GLU A 119 -12.77 -18.37 -26.34
C GLU A 119 -12.08 -17.74 -25.13
N MET A 120 -12.17 -18.36 -23.95
CA MET A 120 -11.49 -17.89 -22.74
C MET A 120 -9.98 -17.81 -22.96
N LEU A 121 -9.38 -18.83 -23.58
CA LEU A 121 -7.95 -18.85 -23.87
C LEU A 121 -7.54 -17.72 -24.83
N ARG A 122 -8.31 -17.49 -25.90
CA ARG A 122 -8.07 -16.36 -26.82
C ARG A 122 -8.16 -15.02 -26.09
N ASN A 123 -9.08 -14.88 -25.15
CA ASN A 123 -9.20 -13.67 -24.34
C ASN A 123 -7.99 -13.47 -23.42
N ILE A 124 -7.57 -14.53 -22.71
CA ILE A 124 -6.35 -14.51 -21.86
C ILE A 124 -5.14 -14.15 -22.69
N GLU A 125 -4.94 -14.80 -23.83
CA GLU A 125 -3.78 -14.57 -24.70
C GLU A 125 -3.77 -13.15 -25.25
N ARG A 126 -4.92 -12.64 -25.70
CA ARG A 126 -5.05 -11.25 -26.19
C ARG A 126 -4.74 -10.24 -25.09
N LYS A 127 -5.31 -10.40 -23.90
CA LYS A 127 -5.03 -9.49 -22.77
C LYS A 127 -3.60 -9.61 -22.27
N SER A 128 -3.04 -10.83 -22.24
CA SER A 128 -1.63 -11.06 -21.89
C SER A 128 -0.68 -10.35 -22.86
N ARG A 129 -0.95 -10.43 -24.17
CA ARG A 129 -0.18 -9.68 -25.19
C ARG A 129 -0.27 -8.18 -24.99
N ALA A 130 -1.48 -7.65 -24.76
CA ALA A 130 -1.67 -6.23 -24.47
C ALA A 130 -0.95 -5.79 -23.17
N ALA A 131 -1.03 -6.60 -22.12
CA ALA A 131 -0.32 -6.35 -20.86
C ALA A 131 1.19 -6.31 -21.05
N ARG A 132 1.76 -7.22 -21.85
CA ARG A 132 3.20 -7.20 -22.19
C ARG A 132 3.61 -5.93 -22.92
N THR A 133 2.77 -5.39 -23.80
CA THR A 133 3.03 -4.08 -24.44
C THR A 133 2.90 -2.90 -23.49
N LEU A 134 2.05 -3.02 -22.47
CA LEU A 134 1.80 -2.03 -21.43
C LEU A 134 2.64 -2.27 -20.16
N GLY A 135 3.80 -2.92 -20.30
CA GLY A 135 4.55 -3.56 -19.21
C GLY A 135 5.01 -2.70 -18.03
N LYS A 136 4.65 -1.41 -17.98
CA LYS A 136 4.88 -0.51 -16.85
C LYS A 136 3.68 -0.37 -15.92
N PHE A 137 2.49 -0.84 -16.31
CA PHE A 137 1.27 -0.64 -15.54
C PHE A 137 0.93 -1.89 -14.72
N SER A 138 1.16 -1.83 -13.40
CA SER A 138 0.90 -2.94 -12.47
C SER A 138 -0.55 -3.45 -12.55
N ALA A 139 -1.51 -2.54 -12.63
CA ALA A 139 -2.94 -2.85 -12.71
C ALA A 139 -3.30 -3.76 -13.90
N VAL A 140 -2.64 -3.58 -15.04
CA VAL A 140 -2.89 -4.39 -16.25
C VAL A 140 -2.38 -5.82 -16.04
N HIS A 141 -1.22 -5.99 -15.40
CA HIS A 141 -0.72 -7.31 -15.04
C HIS A 141 -1.62 -8.01 -14.02
N ARG A 142 -2.11 -7.27 -13.01
CA ARG A 142 -3.06 -7.79 -12.02
C ARG A 142 -4.36 -8.28 -12.66
N GLU A 143 -4.92 -7.53 -13.60
CA GLU A 143 -6.15 -7.93 -14.30
C GLU A 143 -5.97 -9.26 -15.05
N VAL A 144 -4.84 -9.44 -15.75
CA VAL A 144 -4.58 -10.70 -16.45
C VAL A 144 -4.33 -11.85 -15.49
N PHE A 145 -3.63 -11.60 -14.38
CA PHE A 145 -3.46 -12.58 -13.31
C PHE A 145 -4.81 -13.07 -12.76
N GLU A 146 -5.72 -12.15 -12.43
CA GLU A 146 -7.06 -12.47 -11.93
C GLU A 146 -7.88 -13.27 -12.96
N LEU A 147 -7.79 -12.89 -14.25
CA LEU A 147 -8.44 -13.62 -15.35
C LEU A 147 -7.89 -15.06 -15.49
N CYS A 148 -6.58 -15.24 -15.36
CA CYS A 148 -5.97 -16.57 -15.34
C CYS A 148 -6.44 -17.38 -14.12
N GLY A 149 -6.54 -16.77 -12.95
CA GLY A 149 -7.02 -17.42 -11.73
C GLY A 149 -8.47 -17.90 -11.86
N GLU A 150 -9.35 -17.07 -12.43
CA GLU A 150 -10.74 -17.46 -12.73
C GLU A 150 -10.79 -18.66 -13.69
N TYR A 151 -9.99 -18.64 -14.74
CA TYR A 151 -9.90 -19.76 -15.68
C TYR A 151 -9.40 -21.05 -15.00
N LEU A 152 -8.32 -20.97 -14.22
CA LEU A 152 -7.75 -22.13 -13.53
C LEU A 152 -8.73 -22.74 -12.53
N GLY A 153 -9.47 -21.91 -11.78
CA GLY A 153 -10.52 -22.38 -10.87
C GLY A 153 -11.62 -23.14 -11.61
N ARG A 154 -12.13 -22.58 -12.72
CA ARG A 154 -13.14 -23.26 -13.56
C ARG A 154 -12.61 -24.56 -14.19
N ASN A 155 -11.37 -24.52 -14.70
CA ASN A 155 -10.73 -25.67 -15.33
C ASN A 155 -10.54 -26.81 -14.34
N GLU A 156 -10.13 -26.52 -13.10
CA GLU A 156 -9.96 -27.53 -12.04
C GLU A 156 -11.30 -28.19 -11.67
N LEU A 157 -12.37 -27.41 -11.51
CA LEU A 157 -13.72 -27.94 -11.27
C LEU A 157 -14.20 -28.86 -12.40
N GLU A 158 -13.95 -28.49 -13.65
CA GLU A 158 -14.29 -29.33 -14.80
C GLU A 158 -13.44 -30.60 -14.86
N LEU A 159 -12.13 -30.50 -14.61
CA LEU A 159 -11.24 -31.66 -14.60
C LEU A 159 -11.63 -32.69 -13.53
N GLN A 160 -12.16 -32.26 -12.38
CA GLN A 160 -12.67 -33.14 -11.33
C GLN A 160 -13.95 -33.88 -11.74
N ASN A 161 -14.77 -33.28 -12.61
CA ASN A 161 -16.07 -33.81 -13.04
C ASN A 161 -16.02 -34.58 -14.38
N ILE A 162 -14.87 -34.63 -15.04
CA ILE A 162 -14.71 -35.24 -16.36
C ILE A 162 -14.30 -36.72 -16.26
N GLY A 163 -15.05 -37.60 -16.96
CA GLY A 163 -14.69 -39.01 -17.11
C GLY A 163 -13.42 -39.24 -17.92
N THR A 164 -12.69 -40.32 -17.60
CA THR A 164 -11.36 -40.67 -18.14
C THR A 164 -11.30 -40.88 -19.67
N GLY A 165 -12.44 -41.07 -20.35
CA GLY A 165 -12.54 -41.19 -21.81
C GLY A 165 -13.04 -39.94 -22.54
N SER A 166 -13.17 -38.80 -21.83
CA SER A 166 -13.72 -37.58 -22.44
C SER A 166 -12.75 -36.95 -23.44
N PRO A 167 -13.17 -36.64 -24.68
CA PRO A 167 -12.34 -35.94 -25.66
C PRO A 167 -11.97 -34.51 -25.21
N ARG A 168 -12.65 -33.96 -24.20
CA ARG A 168 -12.34 -32.64 -23.60
C ARG A 168 -11.14 -32.67 -22.66
N LEU A 169 -10.77 -33.84 -22.13
CA LEU A 169 -9.75 -33.97 -21.08
C LEU A 169 -8.37 -33.50 -21.56
N GLY A 170 -7.94 -33.95 -22.74
CA GLY A 170 -6.64 -33.58 -23.32
C GLY A 170 -6.49 -32.07 -23.53
N PRO A 171 -7.43 -31.42 -24.27
CA PRO A 171 -7.41 -29.97 -24.46
C PRO A 171 -7.41 -29.17 -23.16
N LEU A 172 -8.22 -29.56 -22.17
CA LEU A 172 -8.33 -28.86 -20.88
C LEU A 172 -7.06 -28.95 -20.03
N ARG A 173 -6.36 -30.10 -20.05
CA ARG A 173 -5.06 -30.25 -19.37
C ARG A 173 -3.99 -29.39 -20.05
N LYS A 174 -3.89 -29.47 -21.38
CA LYS A 174 -2.92 -28.69 -22.14
C LYS A 174 -3.11 -27.18 -21.95
N SER A 175 -4.36 -26.72 -21.93
CA SER A 175 -4.65 -25.30 -21.73
C SER A 175 -4.36 -24.84 -20.30
N ARG A 176 -4.60 -25.67 -19.30
CA ARG A 176 -4.21 -25.41 -17.90
C ARG A 176 -2.72 -25.13 -17.80
N ASP A 177 -1.88 -25.99 -18.35
CA ASP A 177 -0.41 -25.84 -18.26
C ASP A 177 0.06 -24.49 -18.84
N GLY A 178 -0.52 -24.07 -19.98
CA GLY A 178 -0.24 -22.76 -20.58
C GLY A 178 -0.72 -21.59 -19.72
N VAL A 179 -1.93 -21.68 -19.16
CA VAL A 179 -2.49 -20.60 -18.32
C VAL A 179 -1.75 -20.48 -16.98
N VAL A 180 -1.25 -21.59 -16.40
CA VAL A 180 -0.40 -21.54 -15.19
C VAL A 180 0.85 -20.70 -15.43
N GLN A 181 1.46 -20.79 -16.62
CA GLN A 181 2.61 -19.95 -16.97
C GLN A 181 2.24 -18.47 -17.09
N TYR A 182 1.11 -18.15 -17.72
CA TYR A 182 0.62 -16.77 -17.77
C TYR A 182 0.28 -16.22 -16.39
N HIS A 183 -0.37 -17.03 -15.55
CA HIS A 183 -0.72 -16.69 -14.18
C HIS A 183 0.53 -16.32 -13.38
N ARG A 184 1.55 -17.18 -13.38
CA ARG A 184 2.84 -16.90 -12.71
C ARG A 184 3.49 -15.64 -13.27
N PHE A 185 3.62 -15.52 -14.59
CA PHE A 185 4.26 -14.37 -15.22
C PHE A 185 3.61 -13.04 -14.85
N HIS A 186 2.28 -12.97 -14.92
CA HIS A 186 1.55 -11.73 -14.64
C HIS A 186 1.54 -11.39 -13.15
N LEU A 187 1.48 -12.38 -12.26
CA LEU A 187 1.64 -12.15 -10.82
C LEU A 187 3.03 -11.55 -10.53
N MET A 188 4.08 -12.18 -11.05
CA MET A 188 5.45 -11.72 -10.82
C MET A 188 5.66 -10.29 -11.31
N LYS A 189 5.17 -9.98 -12.51
CA LYS A 189 5.27 -8.61 -13.05
C LYS A 189 4.45 -7.59 -12.27
N TRP A 190 3.25 -7.96 -11.80
CA TRP A 190 2.46 -7.09 -10.94
C TRP A 190 3.20 -6.79 -9.63
N ALA A 191 3.66 -7.84 -8.94
CA ALA A 191 4.37 -7.71 -7.67
C ALA A 191 5.67 -6.91 -7.81
N GLU A 192 6.45 -7.14 -8.88
CA GLU A 192 7.67 -6.40 -9.21
C GLU A 192 7.40 -4.90 -9.39
N ILE A 193 6.44 -4.52 -10.23
CA ILE A 193 6.14 -3.11 -10.53
C ILE A 193 5.63 -2.40 -9.28
N GLU A 194 4.64 -2.98 -8.61
CA GLU A 194 3.97 -2.36 -7.47
C GLU A 194 4.91 -2.24 -6.25
N SER A 195 5.69 -3.28 -5.94
CA SER A 195 6.68 -3.21 -4.84
C SER A 195 7.79 -2.20 -5.15
N ARG A 196 8.22 -2.09 -6.41
CA ARG A 196 9.20 -1.09 -6.84
C ARG A 196 8.67 0.34 -6.72
N GLU A 197 7.42 0.58 -7.10
CA GLU A 197 6.79 1.89 -6.95
C GLU A 197 6.68 2.28 -5.47
N LEU A 198 6.25 1.36 -4.61
CA LEU A 198 6.11 1.59 -3.17
C LEU A 198 7.45 1.79 -2.44
N THR A 199 8.49 1.04 -2.82
CA THR A 199 9.85 1.27 -2.29
C THR A 199 10.44 2.59 -2.79
N HIS A 200 10.17 2.99 -4.03
CA HIS A 200 10.55 4.32 -4.51
C HIS A 200 9.80 5.43 -3.77
N GLU A 201 8.50 5.26 -3.52
CA GLU A 201 7.71 6.16 -2.70
C GLU A 201 8.30 6.29 -1.29
N ALA A 202 8.61 5.17 -0.63
CA ALA A 202 9.23 5.16 0.69
C ALA A 202 10.54 5.95 0.76
N LYS A 203 11.35 5.95 -0.30
CA LYS A 203 12.59 6.77 -0.37
C LYS A 203 12.31 8.27 -0.46
N ASN A 204 11.21 8.65 -1.10
CA ASN A 204 10.86 10.05 -1.36
C ASN A 204 10.01 10.69 -0.27
N ARG A 205 9.47 9.90 0.68
CA ARG A 205 8.75 10.43 1.84
C ARG A 205 9.73 11.12 2.80
N VAL A 206 9.27 12.15 3.51
CA VAL A 206 10.09 12.87 4.51
C VAL A 206 9.87 12.28 5.90
N VAL A 207 8.61 12.06 6.27
CA VAL A 207 8.21 11.61 7.61
C VAL A 207 8.51 10.11 7.78
N LEU A 208 9.18 9.74 8.88
CA LEU A 208 9.54 8.34 9.18
C LEU A 208 8.34 7.39 9.06
N ALA A 209 7.22 7.74 9.68
CA ALA A 209 6.02 6.90 9.68
C ALA A 209 5.55 6.60 8.25
N GLU A 210 5.53 7.61 7.36
CA GLU A 210 5.17 7.45 5.95
C GLU A 210 6.19 6.60 5.18
N LYS A 211 7.49 6.78 5.46
CA LYS A 211 8.57 5.96 4.85
C LYS A 211 8.38 4.47 5.17
N VAL A 212 8.24 4.16 6.47
CA VAL A 212 8.08 2.80 6.96
C VAL A 212 6.79 2.17 6.43
N GLU A 213 5.72 2.95 6.36
CA GLU A 213 4.43 2.51 5.89
C GLU A 213 4.38 2.19 4.40
N ALA A 214 5.03 3.01 3.56
CA ALA A 214 5.17 2.73 2.13
C ALA A 214 6.00 1.46 1.90
N ALA A 215 7.11 1.29 2.62
CA ALA A 215 7.93 0.07 2.54
C ALA A 215 7.17 -1.17 3.05
N GLN A 216 6.41 -1.05 4.14
CA GLN A 216 5.55 -2.14 4.63
C GLN A 216 4.45 -2.51 3.63
N SER A 217 3.93 -1.53 2.88
CA SER A 217 2.97 -1.78 1.81
C SER A 217 3.59 -2.60 0.68
N ALA A 218 4.87 -2.37 0.35
CA ALA A 218 5.60 -3.20 -0.61
C ALA A 218 5.72 -4.65 -0.13
N ILE A 219 6.01 -4.88 1.16
CA ILE A 219 6.00 -6.24 1.75
C ILE A 219 4.63 -6.89 1.60
N ASN A 220 3.54 -6.17 1.87
CA ASN A 220 2.19 -6.72 1.77
C ASN A 220 1.86 -7.18 0.34
N VAL A 221 2.36 -6.48 -0.68
CA VAL A 221 2.23 -6.90 -2.09
C VAL A 221 3.01 -8.19 -2.35
N ILE A 222 4.24 -8.27 -1.86
CA ILE A 222 5.10 -9.45 -2.02
C ILE A 222 4.49 -10.65 -1.29
N ASP A 223 4.01 -10.47 -0.05
CA ASP A 223 3.33 -11.52 0.73
C ASP A 223 2.03 -11.98 0.03
N ALA A 224 1.28 -11.06 -0.58
CA ALA A 224 0.11 -11.42 -1.38
C ALA A 224 0.47 -12.27 -2.61
N ALA A 225 1.62 -12.04 -3.23
CA ALA A 225 2.11 -12.87 -4.33
C ALA A 225 2.64 -14.24 -3.84
N LEU A 226 3.38 -14.26 -2.72
CA LEU A 226 3.86 -15.49 -2.08
C LEU A 226 2.72 -16.40 -1.62
N ALA A 227 1.52 -15.87 -1.34
CA ALA A 227 0.34 -16.69 -1.06
C ALA A 227 -0.05 -17.62 -2.23
N TYR A 228 0.32 -17.27 -3.47
CA TYR A 228 0.07 -18.11 -4.66
C TYR A 228 1.29 -18.94 -5.06
N TYR A 229 2.50 -18.41 -4.90
CA TYR A 229 3.76 -19.11 -5.20
C TYR A 229 4.73 -18.99 -4.00
N PRO A 230 4.57 -19.81 -2.95
CA PRO A 230 5.30 -19.64 -1.69
C PRO A 230 6.82 -19.83 -1.77
N ASN A 231 7.27 -20.61 -2.76
CA ASN A 231 8.68 -20.96 -2.93
C ASN A 231 9.35 -20.14 -4.04
N GLU A 232 8.74 -19.03 -4.45
CA GLU A 232 9.28 -18.19 -5.49
C GLU A 232 10.48 -17.38 -4.96
N ARG A 233 11.67 -17.79 -5.36
CA ARG A 233 12.94 -17.25 -4.86
C ARG A 233 13.04 -15.73 -5.03
N ASP A 234 12.69 -15.21 -6.21
CA ASP A 234 12.78 -13.77 -6.50
C ASP A 234 11.88 -12.94 -5.56
N LEU A 235 10.71 -13.47 -5.16
CA LEU A 235 9.82 -12.81 -4.21
C LEU A 235 10.37 -12.86 -2.78
N LEU A 236 10.94 -13.99 -2.37
CA LEU A 236 11.56 -14.14 -1.05
C LEU A 236 12.76 -13.19 -0.90
N GLU A 237 13.65 -13.15 -1.90
CA GLU A 237 14.78 -12.21 -1.91
C GLU A 237 14.30 -10.75 -1.89
N SER A 238 13.28 -10.41 -2.70
CA SER A 238 12.70 -9.07 -2.70
C SER A 238 12.12 -8.69 -1.34
N ARG A 239 11.46 -9.64 -0.66
CA ARG A 239 10.89 -9.43 0.69
C ARG A 239 11.98 -9.09 1.70
N ASP A 240 13.08 -9.84 1.68
CA ASP A 240 14.20 -9.64 2.60
C ASP A 240 14.89 -8.30 2.37
N VAL A 241 15.07 -7.89 1.11
CA VAL A 241 15.60 -6.56 0.75
C VAL A 241 14.71 -5.43 1.27
N VAL A 242 13.38 -5.57 1.17
CA VAL A 242 12.46 -4.54 1.68
C VAL A 242 12.46 -4.49 3.21
N LEU A 243 12.56 -5.63 3.89
CA LEU A 243 12.73 -5.67 5.34
C LEU A 243 14.02 -4.96 5.77
N GLU A 244 15.13 -5.24 5.10
CA GLU A 244 16.40 -4.56 5.36
C GLU A 244 16.30 -3.05 5.11
N MET A 245 15.57 -2.62 4.08
CA MET A 245 15.28 -1.22 3.83
C MET A 245 14.49 -0.57 4.97
N ILE A 246 13.49 -1.25 5.54
CA ILE A 246 12.73 -0.74 6.72
C ILE A 246 13.67 -0.56 7.91
N THR A 247 14.55 -1.52 8.16
CA THR A 247 15.55 -1.44 9.23
C THR A 247 16.50 -0.27 9.00
N SER A 248 17.03 -0.12 7.79
CA SER A 248 17.89 1.01 7.41
C SER A 248 17.21 2.36 7.62
N ILE A 249 15.95 2.51 7.24
CA ILE A 249 15.15 3.73 7.45
C ILE A 249 15.05 4.06 8.94
N LYS A 250 14.71 3.08 9.79
CA LYS A 250 14.56 3.28 11.24
C LYS A 250 15.88 3.62 11.91
N VAL A 251 16.94 2.87 11.59
CA VAL A 251 18.29 3.11 12.14
C VAL A 251 18.78 4.50 11.76
N SER A 252 18.66 4.89 10.49
CA SER A 252 19.08 6.22 10.03
C SER A 252 18.35 7.34 10.75
N HIS A 253 17.05 7.19 10.99
CA HIS A 253 16.27 8.18 11.75
C HIS A 253 16.76 8.34 13.18
N TRP A 254 16.97 7.23 13.90
CA TRP A 254 17.44 7.30 15.29
C TRP A 254 18.87 7.82 15.40
N VAL A 255 19.73 7.50 14.44
CA VAL A 255 21.08 8.10 14.36
C VAL A 255 21.00 9.60 14.15
N GLU A 256 20.13 10.08 13.25
CA GLU A 256 19.95 11.51 13.00
C GLU A 256 19.42 12.25 14.25
N GLU A 257 18.42 11.70 14.95
CA GLU A 257 17.92 12.29 16.20
C GLU A 257 18.99 12.27 17.30
N ALA A 258 19.81 11.22 17.38
CA ALA A 258 20.93 11.15 18.32
C ALA A 258 21.97 12.25 18.05
N GLU A 259 22.35 12.44 16.78
CA GLU A 259 23.30 13.47 16.37
C GLU A 259 22.76 14.88 16.64
N ARG A 260 21.46 15.12 16.41
CA ARG A 260 20.80 16.39 16.73
C ARG A 260 20.77 16.67 18.23
N ALA A 261 20.47 15.66 19.06
CA ALA A 261 20.49 15.80 20.52
C ALA A 261 21.92 16.09 21.03
N ALA A 262 22.91 15.35 20.52
CA ALA A 262 24.31 15.55 20.87
C ALA A 262 24.80 16.96 20.49
N PHE A 263 24.38 17.46 19.31
CA PHE A 263 24.71 18.82 18.86
C PHE A 263 24.12 19.91 19.78
N LYS A 264 22.95 19.66 20.38
CA LYS A 264 22.33 20.56 21.37
C LYS A 264 22.94 20.44 22.77
N GLY A 265 23.85 19.49 22.99
CA GLY A 265 24.44 19.18 24.30
C GLY A 265 23.60 18.22 25.15
N ASP A 266 22.48 17.69 24.65
CA ASP A 266 21.71 16.68 25.39
C ASP A 266 22.30 15.28 25.17
N TYR A 267 23.37 14.98 25.91
CA TYR A 267 24.09 13.72 25.78
C TYR A 267 23.30 12.51 26.30
N ASN A 268 22.37 12.71 27.23
CA ASN A 268 21.53 11.62 27.73
C ASN A 268 20.50 11.20 26.67
N GLU A 269 19.82 12.17 26.05
CA GLU A 269 18.88 11.94 24.97
C GLU A 269 19.59 11.34 23.74
N ALA A 270 20.75 11.88 23.36
CA ALA A 270 21.56 11.34 22.26
C ALA A 270 21.93 9.86 22.46
N ARG A 271 22.36 9.49 23.68
CA ARG A 271 22.67 8.09 24.01
C ARG A 271 21.42 7.21 24.00
N SER A 272 20.25 7.75 24.36
CA SER A 272 18.99 7.01 24.26
C SER A 272 18.67 6.68 22.80
N HIS A 273 18.73 7.66 21.91
CA HIS A 273 18.48 7.46 20.48
C HIS A 273 19.48 6.50 19.82
N TYR A 274 20.76 6.55 20.18
CA TYR A 274 21.72 5.56 19.69
C TYR A 274 21.40 4.13 20.16
N ARG A 275 20.86 3.95 21.37
CA ARG A 275 20.39 2.63 21.84
C ARG A 275 19.16 2.17 21.06
N ASP A 276 18.25 3.07 20.72
CA ASP A 276 17.11 2.75 19.86
C ASP A 276 17.59 2.30 18.47
N ALA A 277 18.61 2.95 17.90
CA ALA A 277 19.23 2.51 16.65
C ALA A 277 19.82 1.09 16.76
N LEU A 278 20.56 0.79 17.83
CA LEU A 278 21.11 -0.55 18.10
C LEU A 278 20.01 -1.60 18.28
N PHE A 279 18.89 -1.25 18.93
CA PHE A 279 17.75 -2.15 19.09
C PHE A 279 17.21 -2.61 17.73
N TYR A 280 17.08 -1.71 16.75
CA TYR A 280 16.64 -2.08 15.41
C TYR A 280 17.69 -2.89 14.64
N LEU A 281 18.99 -2.63 14.83
CA LEU A 281 20.04 -3.44 14.22
C LEU A 281 20.07 -4.89 14.75
N GLY A 282 19.77 -5.09 16.03
CA GLY A 282 19.83 -6.41 16.68
C GLY A 282 18.59 -7.31 16.47
N ARG A 283 17.48 -6.77 15.94
CA ARG A 283 16.19 -7.49 15.86
C ARG A 283 16.06 -8.43 14.67
N GLU A 284 16.86 -8.25 13.62
CA GLU A 284 16.78 -9.05 12.40
C GLU A 284 18.00 -10.00 12.30
N ASN A 285 17.73 -11.31 12.38
CA ASN A 285 18.69 -12.44 12.43
C ASN A 285 19.60 -12.62 11.19
N VAL A 286 19.74 -11.62 10.33
CA VAL A 286 20.67 -11.64 9.19
C VAL A 286 21.82 -10.70 9.53
N GLY A 287 22.93 -11.29 9.99
CA GLY A 287 24.17 -10.58 10.27
C GLY A 287 24.86 -10.21 8.97
N SER A 288 24.62 -9.00 8.45
CA SER A 288 25.48 -8.42 7.42
C SER A 288 26.69 -7.74 8.09
N GLU A 289 27.86 -7.87 7.46
CA GLU A 289 29.11 -7.25 7.93
C GLU A 289 28.94 -5.73 8.16
N ASP A 290 28.20 -5.07 7.26
CA ASP A 290 27.85 -3.66 7.36
C ASP A 290 27.08 -3.31 8.63
N ARG A 291 26.17 -4.17 9.09
CA ARG A 291 25.42 -3.96 10.34
C ARG A 291 26.34 -4.03 11.56
N THR A 292 27.29 -4.96 11.57
CA THR A 292 28.28 -5.08 12.65
C THR A 292 29.16 -3.83 12.71
N ILE A 293 29.67 -3.37 11.57
CA ILE A 293 30.48 -2.15 11.47
C ILE A 293 29.68 -0.93 11.96
N LEU A 294 28.41 -0.82 11.56
CA LEU A 294 27.55 0.28 11.99
C LEU A 294 27.26 0.22 13.50
N ALA A 295 27.00 -0.97 14.05
CA ALA A 295 26.80 -1.16 15.48
C ALA A 295 28.05 -0.78 16.29
N GLU A 296 29.23 -1.16 15.84
CA GLU A 296 30.51 -0.74 16.46
C GLU A 296 30.72 0.76 16.41
N LYS A 297 30.37 1.41 15.28
CA LYS A 297 30.40 2.87 15.17
C LYS A 297 29.46 3.52 16.18
N ILE A 298 28.22 3.05 16.30
CA ILE A 298 27.24 3.58 17.25
C ILE A 298 27.73 3.39 18.70
N ASN A 299 28.26 2.21 19.04
CA ASN A 299 28.80 1.94 20.38
C ASN A 299 29.97 2.86 20.72
N ARG A 300 30.87 3.15 19.78
CA ARG A 300 31.96 4.12 19.97
C ARG A 300 31.44 5.53 20.24
N GLU A 301 30.40 5.95 19.53
CA GLU A 301 29.83 7.28 19.74
C GLU A 301 29.12 7.39 21.10
N ILE A 302 28.40 6.34 21.54
CA ILE A 302 27.83 6.29 22.90
C ILE A 302 28.92 6.47 23.96
N GLU A 303 30.08 5.83 23.80
CA GLU A 303 31.18 5.93 24.75
C GLU A 303 31.82 7.32 24.75
N ARG A 304 31.99 7.92 23.56
CA ARG A 304 32.46 9.30 23.43
C ARG A 304 31.53 10.28 24.15
N LEU A 305 30.21 10.14 23.99
CA LEU A 305 29.22 11.01 24.65
C LEU A 305 29.27 10.90 26.17
N ARG A 306 29.54 9.70 26.73
CA ARG A 306 29.75 9.54 28.19
C ARG A 306 30.94 10.35 28.69
N GLN A 307 32.04 10.34 27.94
CA GLN A 307 33.24 11.09 28.30
C GLN A 307 33.00 12.60 28.25
N LEU A 308 32.28 13.09 27.24
CA LEU A 308 31.93 14.52 27.14
C LEU A 308 31.05 14.98 28.30
N GLN A 309 30.01 14.20 28.64
CA GLN A 309 29.16 14.48 29.79
C GLN A 309 29.96 14.58 31.09
N SER A 310 30.87 13.63 31.35
CA SER A 310 31.70 13.64 32.55
C SER A 310 32.62 14.87 32.66
N ARG A 311 33.01 15.46 31.52
CA ARG A 311 33.84 16.67 31.47
C ARG A 311 33.06 17.95 31.70
N GLU A 312 31.78 18.00 31.33
CA GLU A 312 30.91 19.16 31.60
C GLU A 312 30.43 19.18 33.05
N GLU A 313 30.31 18.01 33.68
CA GLU A 313 29.93 17.88 35.09
C GLU A 313 31.10 18.10 36.08
N SER A 314 32.34 18.19 35.59
CA SER A 314 33.58 18.41 36.39
C SER A 314 34.03 19.87 36.38
#